data_AF-A0A7S1QJT2-F1
#
_entry.id   AF-A0A7S1QJT2-F1
#
_cell.length_a   1.000
_cell.length_b   1.000
_cell.length_c   1.000
_cell.angle_alpha   90.00
_cell.angle_beta   90.00
_cell.angle_gamma   90.00
#
_symmetry.space_group_name_H-M   'P 1'
#
loop_
_entity.id
_entity.type
_entity.pdbx_description
1 polymer ?
#
loop_
_entity_poly.entity_id
_entity_poly.type
_entity_poly.pdbx_seq_one_letter_code
_entity_poly.pdbx_strand_id
1 'polypeptide(L)'
;ADVSASKDRDSVVRLFVHEVSRVFHDRLTDVEDKQWWWKLLAEVCEAEFGLQWQPQYESLIFGDYMRRDARVYEEVPELTTFQDKLAEYQMNYNVDNQK
;
A
#
# COMPACT_ATOMS: atom_id res chain seq x y z
N ALA A 1 -16.24 19.73 16.28
CA ALA A 1 -16.63 18.59 15.45
C ALA A 1 -15.60 18.47 14.35
N ASP A 2 -14.57 17.66 14.56
CA ASP A 2 -13.53 17.41 13.56
C ASP A 2 -13.88 16.08 12.88
N VAL A 3 -14.71 16.17 11.85
CA VAL A 3 -15.11 15.06 10.98
C VAL A 3 -14.34 15.24 9.68
N SER A 4 -13.03 15.09 9.75
CA SER A 4 -12.14 15.23 8.59
C SER A 4 -11.50 13.88 8.21
N ALA A 5 -12.31 12.84 8.12
CA ALA A 5 -11.98 11.64 7.34
C ALA A 5 -13.20 10.70 7.28
N SER A 6 -14.26 11.08 6.57
CA SER A 6 -15.08 10.04 5.95
C SER A 6 -14.20 9.36 4.89
N LYS A 7 -13.38 8.38 5.30
CA LYS A 7 -12.61 7.55 4.37
C LYS A 7 -13.63 6.92 3.43
N ASP A 8 -13.50 7.23 2.15
CA ASP A 8 -14.35 6.65 1.10
C ASP A 8 -14.30 5.12 1.23
N ARG A 9 -15.44 4.46 0.99
CA ARG A 9 -15.53 3.00 1.09
C ARG A 9 -14.44 2.34 0.25
N ASP A 10 -14.14 2.88 -0.92
CA ASP A 10 -13.09 2.39 -1.80
C ASP A 10 -11.70 2.51 -1.15
N SER A 11 -11.39 3.63 -0.51
CA SER A 11 -10.11 3.83 0.19
C SER A 11 -9.90 2.82 1.33
N VAL A 12 -10.96 2.46 2.05
CA VAL A 12 -10.87 1.45 3.13
C VAL A 12 -10.63 0.06 2.54
N VAL A 13 -11.29 -0.29 1.43
CA VAL A 13 -11.10 -1.58 0.77
C VAL A 13 -9.70 -1.69 0.15
N ARG A 14 -9.20 -0.63 -0.49
CA ARG A 14 -7.81 -0.58 -1.00
C ARG A 14 -6.79 -0.80 0.10
N LEU A 15 -6.97 -0.13 1.23
CA LEU A 15 -6.12 -0.32 2.40
C LEU A 15 -6.19 -1.77 2.92
N PHE A 16 -7.40 -2.34 3.01
CA PHE A 16 -7.59 -3.73 3.42
C PHE A 16 -6.85 -4.71 2.47
N VAL A 17 -7.01 -4.55 1.15
CA VAL A 17 -6.34 -5.39 0.15
C VAL A 17 -4.82 -5.32 0.31
N HIS A 18 -4.28 -4.11 0.52
CA HIS A 18 -2.86 -3.92 0.77
C HIS A 18 -2.39 -4.65 2.04
N GLU A 19 -3.02 -4.40 3.19
CA GLU A 19 -2.58 -4.95 4.48
C GLU A 19 -2.66 -6.47 4.52
N VAL A 20 -3.77 -7.06 4.04
CA VAL A 20 -3.93 -8.52 4.03
C VAL A 20 -2.88 -9.15 3.10
N SER A 21 -2.55 -8.51 1.98
CA SER A 21 -1.48 -8.98 1.10
C SER A 21 -0.09 -8.90 1.76
N ARG A 22 0.22 -7.83 2.50
CA ARG A 22 1.48 -7.74 3.27
C ARG A 22 1.62 -8.84 4.33
N VAL A 23 0.51 -9.31 4.89
CA VAL A 23 0.50 -10.37 5.91
C VAL A 23 0.66 -11.76 5.30
N PHE A 24 -0.05 -12.04 4.20
CA PHE A 24 -0.14 -13.38 3.61
C PHE A 24 0.66 -13.53 2.32
N HIS A 25 0.41 -12.67 1.32
CA HIS A 25 1.05 -12.75 0.00
C HIS A 25 2.57 -12.64 0.06
N ASP A 26 3.11 -11.73 0.88
CA ASP A 26 4.56 -11.53 0.99
C ASP A 26 5.31 -12.74 1.56
N ARG A 27 4.60 -13.65 2.25
CA ARG A 27 5.18 -14.88 2.79
C ARG A 27 5.21 -16.02 1.77
N LEU A 28 4.50 -15.89 0.66
CA LEU A 28 4.49 -16.87 -0.41
C LEU A 28 5.77 -16.73 -1.24
N THR A 29 6.36 -17.86 -1.60
CA THR A 29 7.62 -17.88 -2.38
C THR A 29 7.40 -18.27 -3.83
N ASP A 30 6.44 -19.14 -4.09
CA ASP A 30 6.17 -19.63 -5.44
C ASP A 30 5.27 -18.68 -6.24
N VAL A 31 5.47 -18.65 -7.55
CA VAL A 31 4.70 -17.78 -8.45
C VAL A 31 3.27 -18.27 -8.59
N GLU A 32 3.03 -19.58 -8.58
CA GLU A 32 1.69 -20.17 -8.66
C GLU A 32 0.88 -19.79 -7.42
N ASP A 33 1.46 -19.95 -6.23
CA ASP A 33 0.83 -19.57 -4.96
C ASP A 33 0.49 -18.07 -4.91
N LYS A 34 1.39 -17.21 -5.39
CA LYS A 34 1.13 -15.76 -5.47
C LYS A 34 -0.02 -15.42 -6.41
N GLN A 35 -0.10 -16.08 -7.57
CA GLN A 35 -1.22 -15.89 -8.50
C GLN A 35 -2.53 -16.43 -7.94
N TRP A 36 -2.49 -17.57 -7.26
CA TRP A 36 -3.63 -18.14 -6.57
C TRP A 36 -4.16 -17.19 -5.48
N TRP A 37 -3.27 -16.57 -4.71
CA TRP A 37 -3.63 -15.59 -3.70
C TRP A 37 -4.46 -14.43 -4.26
N TRP A 38 -4.03 -13.84 -5.38
CA TRP A 38 -4.77 -12.72 -5.98
C TRP A 38 -6.18 -13.11 -6.44
N LYS A 39 -6.34 -14.33 -6.97
CA LYS A 39 -7.67 -14.86 -7.34
C LYS A 39 -8.55 -15.05 -6.10
N LEU A 40 -8.01 -15.65 -5.04
CA LEU A 40 -8.72 -15.84 -3.79
C LEU A 40 -9.17 -14.50 -3.18
N LEU A 41 -8.27 -13.51 -3.14
CA LEU A 41 -8.58 -12.20 -2.59
C LEU A 41 -9.62 -11.47 -3.44
N ALA A 42 -9.56 -11.60 -4.77
CA ALA A 42 -10.57 -11.08 -5.68
C ALA A 42 -11.96 -11.66 -5.39
N GLU A 43 -12.07 -12.98 -5.23
CA GLU A 43 -13.33 -13.67 -4.90
C GLU A 43 -13.90 -13.19 -3.57
N VAL A 44 -13.06 -13.05 -2.54
CA VAL A 44 -13.48 -12.53 -1.22
C VAL A 44 -13.93 -11.08 -1.31
N CYS A 45 -13.20 -10.24 -2.04
CA CYS A 45 -13.54 -8.83 -2.20
C CYS A 45 -14.84 -8.62 -2.98
N GLU A 46 -15.10 -9.45 -4.00
CA GLU A 46 -16.36 -9.42 -4.73
C GLU A 46 -17.52 -9.88 -3.85
N ALA A 47 -17.35 -10.98 -3.09
CA ALA A 47 -18.40 -11.52 -2.23
C ALA A 47 -18.77 -10.62 -1.04
N GLU A 48 -17.77 -10.08 -0.33
CA GLU A 48 -17.97 -9.35 0.93
C GLU A 48 -18.14 -7.84 0.73
N PHE A 49 -17.48 -7.27 -0.29
CA PHE A 49 -17.50 -5.82 -0.53
C PHE A 49 -18.21 -5.41 -1.83
N GLY A 50 -18.60 -6.36 -2.68
CA GLY A 50 -19.17 -6.07 -4.00
C GLY A 50 -18.18 -5.34 -4.91
N LEU A 51 -16.88 -5.52 -4.68
CA LEU A 51 -15.81 -4.82 -5.36
C LEU A 51 -15.40 -5.61 -6.62
N GLN A 52 -15.48 -4.96 -7.79
CA GLN A 52 -14.93 -5.53 -9.02
C GLN A 52 -13.39 -5.46 -8.99
N TRP A 53 -12.72 -6.61 -9.14
CA TRP A 53 -11.27 -6.67 -9.12
C TRP A 53 -10.64 -5.90 -10.28
N GLN A 54 -9.57 -5.16 -9.98
CA GLN A 54 -8.77 -4.45 -10.97
C GLN A 54 -7.28 -4.75 -10.73
N PRO A 55 -6.46 -4.91 -11.79
CA PRO A 55 -5.03 -5.23 -11.65
C PRO A 55 -4.22 -4.22 -10.82
N GLN A 56 -4.69 -2.97 -10.72
CA GLN A 56 -4.04 -1.93 -9.93
C GLN A 56 -4.04 -2.24 -8.43
N TYR A 57 -4.93 -3.12 -7.95
CA TYR A 57 -4.96 -3.53 -6.55
C TYR A 57 -3.76 -4.38 -6.15
N GLU A 58 -3.10 -5.03 -7.11
CA GLU A 58 -1.91 -5.86 -6.87
C GLU A 58 -0.64 -5.01 -6.67
N SER A 59 -0.67 -3.75 -7.11
CA SER A 59 0.45 -2.80 -7.05
C SER A 59 0.21 -1.63 -6.09
N LEU A 60 -0.72 -1.77 -5.13
CA LEU A 60 -0.99 -0.73 -4.14
C LEU A 60 0.21 -0.52 -3.22
N ILE A 61 0.55 0.74 -2.98
CA ILE A 61 1.58 1.14 -2.04
C ILE A 61 0.93 2.04 -0.99
N PHE A 62 1.12 1.68 0.27
CA PHE A 62 0.73 2.50 1.41
C PHE A 62 1.96 2.74 2.29
N GLY A 63 1.99 3.90 2.95
CA GLY A 63 3.08 4.25 3.84
C GLY A 63 2.93 5.61 4.49
N ASP A 64 3.80 5.88 5.46
CA ASP A 64 3.92 7.18 6.15
C ASP A 64 5.07 8.04 5.60
N TYR A 65 5.64 7.63 4.46
CA TYR A 65 6.91 8.15 3.95
C TYR A 65 6.82 9.56 3.36
N MET A 66 5.62 9.98 2.92
CA MET A 66 5.46 11.20 2.13
C MET A 66 5.62 12.48 2.94
N ARG A 67 5.41 12.42 4.27
CA ARG A 67 5.43 13.58 5.17
C ARG A 67 6.36 13.34 6.36
N ARG A 68 7.38 14.21 6.51
CA ARG A 68 8.34 14.13 7.63
C ARG A 68 7.81 14.71 8.93
N ASP A 69 6.95 15.72 8.84
CA ASP A 69 6.38 16.48 9.94
C ASP A 69 5.23 15.73 10.64
N ALA A 70 4.45 14.98 9.87
CA ALA A 70 3.34 14.17 10.35
C ALA A 70 3.34 12.84 9.61
N ARG A 71 3.72 11.75 10.31
CA ARG A 71 3.66 10.37 9.80
C ARG A 71 2.21 9.94 9.63
N VAL A 72 1.61 10.29 8.50
CA VAL A 72 0.25 9.91 8.13
C VAL A 72 0.34 8.71 7.21
N TYR A 73 -0.24 7.58 7.63
CA TYR A 73 -0.30 6.39 6.80
C TYR A 73 -1.35 6.57 5.71
N GLU A 74 -0.89 6.73 4.47
CA GLU A 74 -1.72 7.03 3.32
C GLU A 74 -1.30 6.23 2.09
N GLU A 75 -2.19 6.18 1.11
CA GLU A 75 -1.88 5.60 -0.20
C GLU A 75 -0.88 6.49 -0.93
N VAL A 76 0.10 5.87 -1.58
CA VAL A 76 1.10 6.55 -2.40
C VAL A 76 0.61 6.55 -3.87
N PRO A 77 0.13 7.68 -4.40
CA PRO A 77 -0.51 7.71 -5.72
C PRO A 77 0.49 7.64 -6.88
N GLU A 78 1.72 8.13 -6.68
CA GLU A 78 2.73 8.21 -7.74
C GLU A 78 4.08 7.64 -7.28
N LEU A 79 4.54 6.60 -8.00
CA LEU A 79 5.82 5.93 -7.76
C LEU A 79 7.02 6.87 -7.95
N THR A 80 6.96 7.81 -8.89
CA THR A 80 8.06 8.77 -9.14
C THR A 80 8.30 9.66 -7.91
N THR A 81 7.23 10.26 -7.37
CA THR A 81 7.32 11.11 -6.17
C THR A 81 7.81 10.31 -4.97
N PHE A 82 7.38 9.05 -4.87
CA PHE A 82 7.85 8.14 -3.82
C PHE A 82 9.36 7.85 -3.93
N GLN A 83 9.85 7.55 -5.14
CA GLN A 83 11.28 7.32 -5.38
C GLN A 83 12.12 8.56 -5.03
N ASP A 84 11.67 9.75 -5.44
CA ASP A 84 12.36 11.00 -5.10
C ASP A 84 12.43 11.23 -3.59
N LYS A 85 11.33 10.95 -2.87
CA LYS A 85 11.29 11.04 -1.41
C LYS A 85 12.24 10.04 -0.76
N LEU A 86 12.25 8.79 -1.21
CA LEU A 86 13.18 7.77 -0.70
C LEU A 86 14.65 8.13 -0.99
N ALA A 87 14.95 8.66 -2.17
CA ALA A 87 16.29 9.12 -2.52
C ALA A 87 16.74 10.27 -1.61
N GLU A 88 15.83 11.21 -1.32
CA GLU A 88 16.07 12.29 -0.35
C GLU A 88 16.37 11.74 1.05
N TYR A 89 15.59 10.76 1.53
CA TYR A 89 15.86 10.09 2.82
C TYR A 89 17.21 9.37 2.83
N GLN A 90 17.53 8.65 1.75
CA GLN A 90 18.81 7.93 1.61
C GLN A 90 20.00 8.90 1.59
N MET A 91 19.88 10.03 0.89
CA MET A 91 20.92 11.05 0.85
C MET A 91 21.16 11.66 2.23
N ASN A 92 20.08 12.03 2.94
CA ASN A 92 20.20 12.56 4.30
C ASN A 92 20.84 11.54 5.25
N TYR A 93 20.43 10.28 5.18
CA TYR A 93 21.04 9.20 5.96
C TYR A 93 22.54 9.06 5.68
N ASN A 94 22.96 9.15 4.41
CA ASN A 94 24.37 9.06 4.04
C ASN A 94 25.18 10.25 4.57
N VAL A 95 24.63 11.47 4.56
CA VAL A 95 25.28 12.67 5.13
C VAL A 95 25.43 12.53 6.64
N ASP A 96 24.37 12.10 7.34
CA ASP A 96 24.37 11.94 8.79
C ASP A 96 25.30 10.81 9.27
N ASN A 97 25.57 9.81 8.41
CA ASN A 97 26.42 8.66 8.72
C ASN A 97 27.76 8.66 7.98
N GLN A 98 28.27 9.83 7.56
CA GLN A 98 29.68 9.95 7.15
C GLN A 98 30.59 9.80 8.37
N LYS A 99 31.19 8.61 8.51
CA LYS A 99 32.42 8.43 9.28
C LYS A 99 33.63 8.71 8.38
#